data_AF-A0A667YHR4-F1
#
_entry.id   AF-A0A667YHR4-F1
#
_cell.length_a   1.000
_cell.length_b   1.000
_cell.length_c   1.000
_cell.angle_alpha   90.00
_cell.angle_beta   90.00
_cell.angle_gamma   90.00
#
_symmetry.space_group_name_H-M   'P 1'
#
loop_
_entity.id
_entity.type
_entity.pdbx_description
1 polymer ?
#
loop_
_entity_poly.entity_id
_entity_poly.type
_entity_poly.pdbx_seq_one_letter_code
_entity_poly.pdbx_strand_id
1 'polypeptide(L)'
;MRFRFCGDLDCPDWVLAEISTLAKISSVKMKLLCGQVLKDLLGEGIDVIMLSIRVAESGDIKASVAVLSFIFSSAAKHDVDSESLSSELQQLGLPKEHTTGLCKSYEDKHSALQDKLRETSLRLGRLEAVSWRVDYTLSSSELRKVKEPTVQLKLQAQGAESGCTETTVVSISADKFRVLLTELKQAQAMMNALQ
;
A
#
# COMPACT_ATOMS: atom_id res chain seq x y z
N MET A 1 -21.16 -9.86 -5.23
CA MET A 1 -21.56 -8.44 -5.07
C MET A 1 -20.28 -7.65 -4.88
N ARG A 2 -20.07 -6.59 -5.67
CA ARG A 2 -18.82 -5.82 -5.63
C ARG A 2 -18.84 -4.84 -4.46
N PHE A 3 -17.79 -4.84 -3.64
CA PHE A 3 -17.66 -3.97 -2.47
C PHE A 3 -16.55 -2.94 -2.72
N ARG A 4 -16.81 -1.65 -2.44
CA ARG A 4 -15.80 -0.60 -2.61
C ARG A 4 -14.66 -0.73 -1.61
N PHE A 5 -14.91 -1.27 -0.40
CA PHE A 5 -13.81 -1.56 0.54
C PHE A 5 -12.85 -2.65 0.01
N CYS A 6 -13.29 -3.48 -0.93
CA CYS A 6 -12.47 -4.47 -1.64
C CYS A 6 -11.94 -3.96 -3.00
N GLY A 7 -12.11 -2.69 -3.34
CA GLY A 7 -11.72 -2.16 -4.66
C GLY A 7 -12.61 -2.67 -5.80
N ASP A 8 -13.92 -2.74 -5.56
CA ASP A 8 -14.93 -3.27 -6.50
C ASP A 8 -14.80 -4.78 -6.80
N LEU A 9 -14.10 -5.50 -5.93
CA LEU A 9 -14.00 -6.96 -5.97
C LEU A 9 -15.02 -7.62 -5.03
N ASP A 10 -15.28 -8.90 -5.26
CA ASP A 10 -16.07 -9.71 -4.34
C ASP A 10 -15.29 -9.92 -3.03
N CYS A 11 -16.02 -9.95 -1.91
CA CYS A 11 -15.43 -10.23 -0.60
C CYS A 11 -14.97 -11.70 -0.54
N PRO A 12 -13.76 -12.00 -0.03
CA PRO A 12 -13.28 -13.37 0.00
C PRO A 12 -14.10 -14.28 0.94
N ASP A 13 -14.28 -15.54 0.55
CA ASP A 13 -15.18 -16.50 1.22
C ASP A 13 -14.88 -16.71 2.71
N TRP A 14 -13.60 -16.64 3.10
CA TRP A 14 -13.19 -16.76 4.50
C TRP A 14 -13.67 -15.58 5.36
N VAL A 15 -13.79 -14.38 4.79
CA VAL A 15 -14.35 -13.21 5.48
C VAL A 15 -15.85 -13.39 5.63
N LEU A 16 -16.54 -13.86 4.58
CA LEU A 16 -17.98 -14.10 4.60
C LEU A 16 -18.38 -15.14 5.65
N ALA A 17 -17.62 -16.23 5.78
CA ALA A 17 -17.87 -17.25 6.80
C ALA A 17 -17.84 -16.66 8.22
N GLU A 18 -16.90 -15.76 8.49
CA GLU A 18 -16.66 -15.20 9.82
C GLU A 18 -17.42 -13.90 10.12
N ILE A 19 -18.05 -13.26 9.13
CA ILE A 19 -19.00 -12.19 9.41
C ILE A 19 -20.20 -12.71 10.23
N SER A 20 -20.62 -13.95 9.97
CA SER A 20 -21.71 -14.58 10.71
C SER A 20 -21.38 -14.86 12.18
N THR A 21 -20.09 -15.03 12.51
CA THR A 21 -19.61 -15.23 13.89
C THR A 21 -19.41 -13.87 14.57
N LEU A 22 -18.89 -12.87 13.86
CA LEU A 22 -18.80 -11.47 14.31
C LEU A 22 -20.17 -10.90 14.68
N ALA A 23 -21.22 -11.21 13.92
CA ALA A 23 -22.59 -10.75 14.19
C ALA A 23 -23.19 -11.32 15.48
N LYS A 24 -22.64 -12.41 16.04
CA LYS A 24 -23.09 -13.03 17.29
C LYS A 24 -22.40 -12.45 18.53
N ILE A 25 -21.34 -11.67 18.35
CA ILE A 25 -20.58 -11.05 19.44
C ILE A 25 -21.36 -9.83 19.97
N SER A 26 -21.29 -9.54 21.27
CA SER A 26 -21.95 -8.35 21.81
C SER A 26 -21.32 -7.05 21.31
N SER A 27 -22.13 -5.97 21.20
CA SER A 27 -21.67 -4.66 20.71
C SER A 27 -20.52 -4.06 21.53
N VAL A 28 -20.46 -4.37 22.83
CA VAL A 28 -19.38 -3.96 23.73
C VAL A 28 -18.08 -4.69 23.41
N LYS A 29 -18.13 -6.01 23.22
CA LYS A 29 -16.96 -6.83 22.84
C LYS A 29 -16.45 -6.43 21.44
N MET A 30 -17.35 -6.16 20.50
CA MET A 30 -17.01 -5.70 19.14
C MET A 30 -16.22 -4.38 19.17
N LYS A 31 -16.66 -3.38 19.95
CA LYS A 31 -15.93 -2.10 20.08
C LYS A 31 -14.53 -2.29 20.67
N LEU A 32 -14.39 -3.17 21.67
CA LEU A 32 -13.09 -3.50 22.25
C LEU A 32 -12.16 -4.19 21.24
N LEU A 33 -12.70 -5.12 20.43
CA LEU A 33 -11.97 -5.76 19.34
C LEU A 33 -11.50 -4.74 18.31
N CYS A 34 -12.39 -3.87 17.82
CA CYS A 34 -12.04 -2.82 16.86
C CYS A 34 -10.92 -1.92 17.41
N GLY A 35 -11.04 -1.48 18.65
CA GLY A 35 -10.04 -0.62 19.29
C GLY A 35 -8.66 -1.28 19.35
N GLN A 36 -8.60 -2.58 19.65
CA GLN A 36 -7.36 -3.33 19.75
C GLN A 36 -6.75 -3.68 18.38
N VAL A 37 -7.58 -4.05 17.40
CA VAL A 37 -7.14 -4.29 16.01
C VAL A 37 -6.56 -3.02 15.40
N LEU A 38 -7.18 -1.86 15.66
CA LEU A 38 -6.65 -0.59 15.18
C LEU A 38 -5.32 -0.22 15.85
N LYS A 39 -5.11 -0.58 17.12
CA LYS A 39 -3.81 -0.41 17.79
C LYS A 39 -2.73 -1.31 17.19
N ASP A 40 -3.09 -2.54 16.84
CA ASP A 40 -2.20 -3.47 16.15
C ASP A 40 -1.73 -2.93 14.79
N LEU A 41 -2.69 -2.47 13.99
CA LEU A 41 -2.41 -1.91 12.67
C LEU A 41 -1.53 -0.65 12.74
N LEU A 42 -1.58 0.07 13.86
CA LEU A 42 -0.70 1.22 14.12
C LEU A 42 0.67 0.82 14.70
N GLY A 43 0.91 -0.47 14.96
CA GLY A 43 2.19 -0.99 15.45
C GLY A 43 2.36 -0.97 16.97
N GLU A 44 1.30 -0.73 17.74
CA GLU A 44 1.35 -0.77 19.22
C GLU A 44 1.36 -2.21 19.78
N GLY A 45 1.20 -3.22 18.92
CA GLY A 45 1.21 -4.64 19.28
C GLY A 45 -0.08 -5.10 19.95
N ILE A 46 -0.43 -6.37 19.75
CA ILE A 46 -1.57 -7.00 20.40
C ILE A 46 -1.12 -7.87 21.57
N ASP A 47 -1.68 -7.61 22.76
CA ASP A 47 -1.76 -8.62 23.81
C ASP A 47 -2.89 -9.62 23.49
N VAL A 48 -2.58 -10.61 22.64
CA VAL A 48 -3.55 -11.63 22.16
C VAL A 48 -4.13 -12.39 23.35
N ILE A 49 -3.34 -12.50 24.42
CA ILE A 49 -3.69 -13.10 25.70
C ILE A 49 -4.76 -12.26 26.42
N MET A 50 -4.62 -10.93 26.49
CA MET A 50 -5.60 -10.07 27.16
C MET A 50 -6.93 -10.01 26.40
N LEU A 51 -6.88 -10.01 25.07
CA LEU A 51 -8.08 -10.12 24.21
C LEU A 51 -8.81 -11.43 24.43
N SER A 52 -8.06 -12.54 24.46
CA SER A 52 -8.63 -13.87 24.69
C SER A 52 -9.35 -13.96 26.03
N ILE A 53 -8.82 -13.29 27.06
CA ILE A 53 -9.44 -13.23 28.39
C ILE A 53 -10.69 -12.32 28.41
N ARG A 54 -10.70 -11.19 27.69
CA ARG A 54 -11.80 -10.21 27.73
C ARG A 54 -12.98 -10.53 26.80
N VAL A 55 -12.73 -11.22 25.70
CA VAL A 55 -13.72 -11.47 24.63
C VAL A 55 -14.26 -12.91 24.66
N ALA A 56 -13.70 -13.78 25.51
CA ALA A 56 -14.03 -15.20 25.64
C ALA A 56 -15.55 -15.47 25.60
N GLU A 57 -16.03 -15.83 24.41
CA GLU A 57 -17.13 -16.77 24.15
C GLU A 57 -16.88 -17.42 22.79
N SER A 58 -16.41 -18.67 22.82
CA SER A 58 -16.53 -19.72 21.80
C SER A 58 -16.46 -19.34 20.30
N GLY A 59 -15.59 -18.40 19.92
CA GLY A 59 -15.28 -18.09 18.52
C GLY A 59 -13.77 -18.02 18.32
N ASP A 60 -13.30 -18.31 17.10
CA ASP A 60 -11.89 -18.17 16.75
C ASP A 60 -11.53 -16.67 16.73
N ILE A 61 -11.15 -16.14 17.89
CA ILE A 61 -10.83 -14.72 18.10
C ILE A 61 -9.76 -14.26 17.11
N LYS A 62 -8.85 -15.16 16.69
CA LYS A 62 -7.84 -14.86 15.67
C LYS A 62 -8.48 -14.64 14.31
N ALA A 63 -9.48 -15.43 13.94
CA ALA A 63 -10.23 -15.25 12.70
C ALA A 63 -11.00 -13.91 12.74
N SER A 64 -11.67 -13.59 13.84
CA SER A 64 -12.36 -12.29 14.00
C SER A 64 -11.40 -11.10 13.93
N VAL A 65 -10.22 -11.20 14.55
CA VAL A 65 -9.15 -10.18 14.46
C VAL A 65 -8.64 -10.06 13.03
N ALA A 66 -8.42 -11.17 12.32
CA ALA A 66 -7.96 -11.17 10.94
C ALA A 66 -8.99 -10.53 9.99
N VAL A 67 -10.29 -10.83 10.17
CA VAL A 67 -11.36 -10.20 9.39
C VAL A 67 -11.43 -8.70 9.64
N LEU A 68 -11.41 -8.26 10.91
CA LEU A 68 -11.43 -6.84 11.24
C LEU A 68 -10.18 -6.12 10.71
N SER A 69 -9.01 -6.75 10.85
CA SER A 69 -7.75 -6.22 10.31
C SER A 69 -7.81 -6.08 8.80
N PHE A 70 -8.36 -7.07 8.11
CA PHE A 70 -8.58 -7.03 6.67
C PHE A 70 -9.57 -5.94 6.26
N ILE A 71 -10.69 -5.78 6.97
CA ILE A 71 -11.68 -4.74 6.69
C ILE A 71 -11.06 -3.35 6.84
N PHE A 72 -10.41 -3.05 7.97
CA PHE A 72 -9.79 -1.74 8.19
C PHE A 72 -8.65 -1.46 7.22
N SER A 73 -7.79 -2.45 6.95
CA SER A 73 -6.69 -2.30 5.99
C SER A 73 -7.22 -2.07 4.58
N SER A 74 -8.26 -2.79 4.16
CA SER A 74 -8.82 -2.69 2.82
C SER A 74 -9.62 -1.39 2.65
N ALA A 75 -10.39 -0.98 3.66
CA ALA A 75 -11.08 0.31 3.67
C ALA A 75 -10.09 1.48 3.56
N ALA A 76 -9.00 1.45 4.32
CA ALA A 76 -8.00 2.52 4.29
C ALA A 76 -7.16 2.53 3.00
N LYS A 77 -6.90 1.37 2.39
CA LYS A 77 -6.23 1.27 1.07
C LYS A 77 -7.05 1.90 -0.05
N HIS A 78 -8.36 1.71 -0.03
CA HIS A 78 -9.28 2.21 -1.05
C HIS A 78 -9.92 3.56 -0.70
N ASP A 79 -9.47 4.19 0.40
CA ASP A 79 -9.97 5.48 0.92
C ASP A 79 -11.50 5.57 0.97
N VAL A 80 -12.13 4.52 1.51
CA VAL A 80 -13.60 4.42 1.56
C VAL A 80 -14.15 5.26 2.72
N ASP A 81 -15.20 6.03 2.43
CA ASP A 81 -15.94 6.83 3.39
C ASP A 81 -16.69 5.98 4.43
N SER A 82 -16.87 6.53 5.64
CA SER A 82 -17.46 5.82 6.77
C SER A 82 -18.93 5.42 6.51
N GLU A 83 -19.66 6.17 5.69
CA GLU A 83 -21.06 5.91 5.33
C GLU A 83 -21.18 4.74 4.35
N SER A 84 -20.32 4.70 3.32
CA SER A 84 -20.21 3.61 2.37
C SER A 84 -19.73 2.32 3.02
N LEU A 85 -18.72 2.39 3.88
CA LEU A 85 -18.26 1.24 4.66
C LEU A 85 -19.39 0.69 5.56
N SER A 86 -20.17 1.57 6.19
CA SER A 86 -21.33 1.18 7.01
C SER A 86 -22.36 0.42 6.19
N SER A 87 -22.66 0.89 4.99
CA SER A 87 -23.66 0.30 4.09
C SER A 87 -23.21 -1.08 3.59
N GLU A 88 -21.92 -1.20 3.24
CA GLU A 88 -21.33 -2.46 2.76
C GLU A 88 -21.25 -3.51 3.88
N LEU A 89 -20.86 -3.12 5.10
CA LEU A 89 -20.84 -4.02 6.24
C LEU A 89 -22.25 -4.47 6.66
N GLN A 90 -23.27 -3.63 6.51
CA GLN A 90 -24.66 -4.01 6.73
C GLN A 90 -25.15 -5.02 5.68
N GLN A 91 -24.76 -4.85 4.40
CA GLN A 91 -25.06 -5.81 3.33
C GLN A 91 -24.39 -7.17 3.57
N LEU A 92 -23.21 -7.16 4.18
CA LEU A 92 -22.48 -8.37 4.58
C LEU A 92 -23.14 -9.13 5.75
N GLY A 93 -24.11 -8.52 6.45
CA GLY A 93 -24.87 -9.15 7.52
C GLY A 93 -24.50 -8.71 8.94
N LEU A 94 -23.68 -7.65 9.10
CA LEU A 94 -23.41 -7.07 10.41
C LEU A 94 -24.60 -6.22 10.89
N PRO A 95 -25.00 -6.33 12.17
CA PRO A 95 -26.07 -5.49 12.71
C PRO A 95 -25.63 -4.02 12.79
N LYS A 96 -26.60 -3.11 12.64
CA LYS A 96 -26.38 -1.65 12.58
C LYS A 96 -25.61 -1.09 13.80
N GLU A 97 -25.77 -1.71 14.96
CA GLU A 97 -25.05 -1.32 16.18
C GLU A 97 -23.54 -1.60 16.10
N HIS A 98 -23.13 -2.67 15.40
CA HIS A 98 -21.72 -3.04 15.23
C HIS A 98 -21.07 -2.18 14.16
N THR A 99 -21.76 -1.97 13.03
CA THR A 99 -21.25 -1.12 11.95
C THR A 99 -21.08 0.32 12.39
N THR A 100 -22.02 0.89 13.15
CA THR A 100 -21.88 2.26 13.68
C THR A 100 -20.73 2.39 14.68
N GLY A 101 -20.49 1.37 15.51
CA GLY A 101 -19.33 1.33 16.40
C GLY A 101 -18.01 1.24 15.65
N LEU A 102 -17.96 0.40 14.61
CA LEU A 102 -16.79 0.19 13.76
C LEU A 102 -16.43 1.43 12.94
N CYS A 103 -17.42 2.06 12.29
CA CYS A 103 -17.20 3.25 11.46
C CYS A 103 -16.67 4.43 12.28
N LYS A 104 -17.17 4.64 13.51
CA LYS A 104 -16.63 5.67 14.41
C LYS A 104 -15.17 5.42 14.78
N SER A 105 -14.84 4.18 15.17
CA SER A 105 -13.46 3.83 15.49
C SER A 105 -12.52 3.91 14.29
N TYR A 106 -13.03 3.64 13.08
CA TYR A 106 -12.30 3.82 11.84
C TYR A 106 -12.03 5.30 11.55
N GLU A 107 -13.05 6.16 11.60
CA GLU A 107 -12.93 7.58 11.30
C GLU A 107 -11.91 8.29 12.22
N ASP A 108 -11.93 7.95 13.51
CA ASP A 108 -10.97 8.48 14.50
C ASP A 108 -9.50 8.14 14.17
N LYS A 109 -9.26 7.01 13.49
CA LYS A 109 -7.91 6.46 13.22
C LYS A 109 -7.57 6.34 11.74
N HIS A 110 -8.43 6.80 10.86
CA HIS A 110 -8.29 6.66 9.40
C HIS A 110 -7.00 7.29 8.89
N SER A 111 -6.74 8.54 9.28
CA SER A 111 -5.54 9.27 8.88
C SER A 111 -4.25 8.57 9.33
N ALA A 112 -4.19 8.18 10.60
CA ALA A 112 -3.04 7.47 11.16
C ALA A 112 -2.80 6.11 10.50
N LEU A 113 -3.88 5.39 10.16
CA LEU A 113 -3.80 4.10 9.49
C LEU A 113 -3.36 4.26 8.03
N GLN A 114 -3.82 5.30 7.34
CA GLN A 114 -3.38 5.64 5.99
C GLN A 114 -1.90 6.04 5.99
N ASP A 115 -1.45 6.85 6.94
CA ASP A 115 -0.05 7.22 7.09
C ASP A 115 0.82 5.98 7.35
N LYS A 116 0.37 5.08 8.23
CA LYS A 116 1.09 3.83 8.49
C LYS A 116 1.13 2.91 7.28
N LEU A 117 0.04 2.80 6.53
CA LEU A 117 0.01 2.07 5.28
C LEU A 117 0.86 2.73 4.20
N ARG A 118 0.99 4.07 4.17
CA ARG A 118 1.93 4.78 3.28
C ARG A 118 3.38 4.53 3.68
N GLU A 119 3.68 4.45 4.97
CA GLU A 119 5.02 4.08 5.46
C GLU A 119 5.38 2.62 5.15
N THR A 120 4.40 1.71 5.23
CA THR A 120 4.57 0.26 5.07
C THR A 120 4.38 -0.20 3.63
N SER A 121 3.68 0.58 2.80
CA SER A 121 3.54 0.29 1.36
C SER A 121 4.88 0.41 0.67
N LEU A 122 5.09 -0.51 -0.28
CA LEU A 122 6.30 -0.63 -1.09
C LEU A 122 6.83 0.74 -1.51
N ARG A 123 7.89 1.19 -0.83
CA ARG A 123 8.67 2.34 -1.28
C ARG A 123 9.33 1.92 -2.59
N LEU A 124 8.73 2.23 -3.73
CA LEU A 124 9.49 2.14 -4.97
C LEU A 124 10.71 3.05 -4.83
N GLY A 125 11.87 2.56 -5.26
CA GLY A 125 13.08 3.35 -5.19
C GLY A 125 12.89 4.69 -5.91
N ARG A 126 13.13 5.80 -5.21
CA ARG A 126 12.90 7.14 -5.76
C ARG A 126 14.17 7.63 -6.43
N LEU A 127 14.09 8.03 -7.70
CA LEU A 127 15.19 8.74 -8.35
C LEU A 127 15.35 10.13 -7.72
N GLU A 128 16.47 10.36 -7.04
CA GLU A 128 16.76 11.58 -6.29
C GLU A 128 17.47 12.61 -7.17
N ALA A 129 18.47 12.16 -7.94
CA ALA A 129 19.24 13.04 -8.79
C ALA A 129 19.68 12.36 -10.09
N VAL A 130 19.66 13.13 -11.17
CA VAL A 130 20.21 12.74 -12.48
C VAL A 130 21.31 13.72 -12.84
N SER A 131 22.51 13.21 -13.09
CA SER A 131 23.61 13.99 -13.65
C SER A 131 24.04 13.39 -14.97
N TRP A 132 24.36 14.23 -15.95
CA TRP A 132 24.80 13.77 -17.26
C TRP A 132 26.11 14.45 -17.65
N ARG A 133 26.92 13.75 -18.45
CA ARG A 133 28.14 14.27 -19.08
C ARG A 133 28.24 13.71 -20.50
N VAL A 134 28.78 14.50 -21.41
CA VAL A 134 29.04 14.05 -22.79
C VAL A 134 30.55 14.00 -22.95
N ASP A 135 31.04 12.80 -23.20
CA ASP A 135 32.45 12.54 -23.48
C ASP A 135 32.63 12.34 -24.99
N TYR A 136 33.77 12.77 -25.51
CA TYR A 136 34.12 12.56 -26.91
C TYR A 136 35.39 11.73 -26.98
N THR A 137 35.25 10.46 -27.35
CA THR A 137 36.40 9.53 -27.40
C THR A 137 37.13 9.68 -28.73
N LEU A 138 38.30 10.30 -28.69
CA LEU A 138 39.11 10.62 -29.87
C LEU A 138 39.79 9.37 -30.48
N SER A 139 40.32 8.48 -29.63
CA SER A 139 41.01 7.24 -30.02
C SER A 139 40.80 6.14 -28.96
N SER A 140 40.83 4.88 -29.38
CA SER A 140 40.79 3.70 -28.52
C SER A 140 42.04 2.84 -28.74
N SER A 141 42.35 1.95 -27.80
CA SER A 141 43.49 1.01 -27.86
C SER A 141 43.49 0.17 -29.15
N GLU A 142 42.30 -0.14 -29.68
CA GLU A 142 42.08 -0.98 -30.86
C GLU A 142 41.91 -0.16 -32.16
N LEU A 143 41.54 1.12 -32.06
CA LEU A 143 41.15 1.97 -33.21
C LEU A 143 41.75 3.38 -33.09
N ARG A 144 42.63 3.74 -34.05
CA ARG A 144 43.38 5.02 -34.05
C ARG A 144 42.51 6.28 -34.14
N LYS A 145 41.28 6.21 -34.66
CA LYS A 145 40.31 7.32 -34.73
C LYS A 145 38.90 6.76 -34.52
N VAL A 146 38.31 7.02 -33.36
CA VAL A 146 36.94 6.58 -33.04
C VAL A 146 35.96 7.74 -33.20
N LYS A 147 36.30 8.95 -32.74
CA LYS A 147 35.51 10.18 -32.97
C LYS A 147 34.01 10.04 -32.61
N GLU A 148 33.69 9.24 -31.61
CA GLU A 148 32.29 8.99 -31.22
C GLU A 148 31.91 9.75 -29.93
N PRO A 149 30.78 10.47 -29.93
CA PRO A 149 30.22 11.07 -28.72
C PRO A 149 29.52 10.00 -27.88
N THR A 150 29.87 9.94 -26.60
CA THR A 150 29.26 9.03 -25.62
C THR A 150 28.66 9.85 -24.48
N VAL A 151 27.45 9.49 -24.05
CA VAL A 151 26.73 10.16 -22.97
C VAL A 151 26.85 9.30 -21.71
N GLN A 152 27.46 9.84 -20.66
CA GLN A 152 27.45 9.23 -19.34
C GLN A 152 26.29 9.80 -18.52
N LEU A 153 25.44 8.91 -18.02
CA LEU A 153 24.32 9.22 -17.12
C LEU A 153 24.61 8.63 -15.75
N LYS A 154 24.58 9.48 -14.73
CA LYS A 154 24.67 9.10 -13.33
C LYS A 154 23.28 9.27 -12.70
N LEU A 155 22.64 8.15 -12.40
CA LEU A 155 21.33 8.06 -11.77
C LEU A 155 21.52 7.73 -10.30
N GLN A 156 21.03 8.61 -9.41
CA GLN A 156 21.03 8.38 -7.97
C GLN A 156 19.61 8.04 -7.56
N ALA A 157 19.39 6.81 -7.09
CA ALA A 157 18.11 6.33 -6.62
C ALA A 157 18.19 5.96 -5.14
N GLN A 158 17.19 6.32 -4.37
CA GLN A 158 17.05 5.91 -2.98
C GLN A 158 16.39 4.54 -2.91
N GLY A 159 17.03 3.57 -2.26
CA GLY A 159 16.48 2.22 -2.07
C GLY A 159 15.21 2.20 -1.20
N ALA A 160 14.37 1.18 -1.42
CA ALA A 160 13.09 0.97 -0.74
C ALA A 160 13.23 0.75 0.78
N GLU A 161 14.25 -0.02 1.17
CA GLU A 161 14.32 -0.68 2.48
C GLU A 161 15.41 -0.09 3.39
N SER A 162 16.35 0.63 2.80
CA SER A 162 17.47 1.26 3.49
C SER A 162 17.62 2.59 2.81
N GLY A 163 17.68 3.71 3.54
CA GLY A 163 17.91 5.05 2.98
C GLY A 163 19.27 5.22 2.28
N CYS A 164 19.88 4.13 1.80
CA CYS A 164 21.07 4.06 0.98
C CYS A 164 20.74 4.57 -0.43
N THR A 165 21.54 5.52 -0.88
CA THR A 165 21.49 6.06 -2.23
C THR A 165 22.33 5.19 -3.15
N GLU A 166 21.68 4.43 -4.02
CA GLU A 166 22.33 3.66 -5.06
C GLU A 166 22.64 4.58 -6.24
N THR A 167 23.92 4.66 -6.59
CA THR A 167 24.39 5.42 -7.74
C THR A 167 24.67 4.46 -8.89
N THR A 168 23.85 4.50 -9.93
CA THR A 168 24.09 3.76 -11.17
C THR A 168 24.67 4.69 -12.22
N VAL A 169 25.83 4.34 -12.77
CA VAL A 169 26.45 5.07 -13.89
C VAL A 169 26.29 4.24 -15.15
N VAL A 170 25.67 4.82 -16.17
CA VAL A 170 25.41 4.18 -17.46
C VAL A 170 26.06 5.00 -18.56
N SER A 171 26.82 4.33 -19.43
CA SER A 171 27.39 4.93 -20.64
C SER A 171 26.54 4.56 -21.85
N ILE A 172 26.07 5.56 -22.60
CA ILE A 172 25.10 5.39 -23.69
C ILE A 172 25.58 6.15 -24.93
N SER A 173 25.53 5.52 -26.09
CA SER A 173 25.77 6.18 -27.39
C SER A 173 24.68 7.20 -27.73
N ALA A 174 24.99 8.20 -28.56
CA ALA A 174 24.02 9.23 -28.97
C ALA A 174 22.69 8.68 -29.53
N ASP A 175 22.73 7.62 -30.35
CA ASP A 175 21.52 7.05 -30.95
C ASP A 175 20.62 6.37 -29.91
N LYS A 176 21.20 5.56 -29.02
CA LYS A 176 20.49 4.92 -27.90
C LYS A 176 19.91 5.95 -26.93
N PHE A 177 20.59 7.08 -26.72
CA PHE A 177 20.08 8.17 -25.87
C PHE A 177 18.83 8.83 -26.48
N ARG A 178 18.78 8.98 -27.81
CA ARG A 178 17.60 9.49 -28.51
C ARG A 178 16.40 8.56 -28.34
N VAL A 179 16.61 7.24 -28.48
CA VAL A 179 15.58 6.23 -28.25
C VAL A 179 15.09 6.26 -26.79
N LEU A 180 16.00 6.34 -25.82
CA LEU A 180 15.62 6.45 -24.41
C LEU A 180 14.71 7.67 -24.17
N LEU A 181 15.03 8.82 -24.78
CA LEU A 181 14.24 10.04 -24.65
C LEU A 181 12.86 9.93 -25.29
N THR A 182 12.71 9.22 -26.41
CA THR A 182 11.39 9.01 -27.04
C THR A 182 10.52 8.10 -26.18
N GLU A 183 11.06 7.00 -25.65
CA GLU A 183 10.33 6.08 -24.78
C GLU A 183 9.90 6.76 -23.45
N LEU A 184 10.78 7.55 -22.84
CA LEU A 184 10.45 8.29 -21.61
C LEU A 184 9.33 9.32 -21.84
N LYS A 185 9.32 10.00 -23.00
CA LYS A 185 8.22 10.91 -23.36
C LYS A 185 6.90 10.17 -23.57
N GLN A 186 6.95 8.99 -24.19
CA GLN A 186 5.77 8.16 -24.38
C GLN A 186 5.20 7.68 -23.03
N ALA A 187 6.05 7.20 -22.13
CA ALA A 187 5.66 6.82 -20.77
C ALA A 187 5.03 8.01 -20.01
N GLN A 188 5.59 9.21 -20.15
CA GLN A 188 5.02 10.42 -19.54
C GLN A 188 3.62 10.73 -20.09
N ALA A 189 3.42 10.62 -21.41
CA ALA A 189 2.11 10.85 -22.02
C ALA A 189 1.06 9.83 -21.51
N MET A 190 1.43 8.56 -21.36
CA MET A 190 0.55 7.53 -20.81
C MET A 190 0.20 7.79 -19.34
N MET A 191 1.16 8.21 -18.51
CA MET A 191 0.91 8.56 -17.11
C MET A 191 -0.03 9.76 -16.97
N ASN A 192 0.14 10.79 -17.81
CA ASN A 192 -0.74 11.96 -17.79
C ASN A 192 -2.16 11.66 -18.28
N ALA A 193 -2.35 10.64 -19.13
CA ALA A 193 -3.67 10.22 -19.60
C ALA A 193 -4.46 9.40 -18.56
N LEU A 194 -3.80 8.92 -17.51
CA LEU A 194 -4.39 8.16 -16.40
C LEU A 194 -4.76 9.05 -15.20
N GLN A 195 -4.36 10.33 -15.21
CA GLN A 195 -4.77 11.35 -14.23
C GLN A 195 -6.04 12.06 -14.69
#